data_AF-A0A8J2K882-F1
#
_entry.id   AF-A0A8J2K882-F1
#
_cell.length_a   1.000
_cell.length_b   1.000
_cell.length_c   1.000
_cell.angle_alpha   90.00
_cell.angle_beta   90.00
_cell.angle_gamma   90.00
#
_symmetry.space_group_name_H-M   'P 1'
#
loop_
_entity.id
_entity.type
_entity.pdbx_description
1 polymer ?
#
loop_
_entity_poly.entity_id
_entity_poly.type
_entity_poly.pdbx_seq_one_letter_code
_entity_poly.pdbx_strand_id
1 'polypeptide(L)'
;MINKDLKYEDIQRLAISSRIVVFCLQIFASELVPPHVNDGFKFVDDEAKGILDRIINYLFGGMTNWDGQYFLHITKYGFSSTVILASFFLNTFIFVKSAQLLYRLSPYLDRGLNSLSTLTVILFCFNPASIFFSAFYTETLFVYLTLQVLLSLYQKKKVQAVFYASLSSVCRSNGVLNFGFCLAFSLRGALRRVDKDN
;
A
#
# COMPACT_ATOMS: atom_id res chain seq x y z
N MET A 1 29.28 7.65 14.67
CA MET A 1 29.51 8.64 13.59
C MET A 1 28.33 8.55 12.63
N ILE A 2 27.33 9.40 12.85
CA ILE A 2 26.09 9.50 12.05
C ILE A 2 26.50 10.10 10.71
N ASN A 3 26.39 9.36 9.60
CA ASN A 3 26.61 10.00 8.31
C ASN A 3 25.75 9.41 7.19
N LYS A 4 24.96 10.33 6.63
CA LYS A 4 23.97 10.26 5.55
C LYS A 4 22.69 9.46 5.84
N ASP A 5 21.84 10.04 6.68
CA ASP A 5 20.39 9.81 6.58
C ASP A 5 19.96 10.11 5.13
N LEU A 6 19.38 9.13 4.43
CA LEU A 6 18.58 9.44 3.24
C LEU A 6 17.53 10.48 3.69
N LYS A 7 17.40 11.57 2.95
CA LYS A 7 16.38 12.58 3.24
C LYS A 7 15.01 11.99 2.90
N TYR A 8 13.96 12.48 3.57
CA TYR A 8 12.59 12.12 3.21
C TYR A 8 12.28 12.37 1.72
N GLU A 9 12.96 13.35 1.12
CA GLU A 9 12.92 13.65 -0.31
C GLU A 9 13.46 12.50 -1.17
N ASP A 10 14.53 11.83 -0.74
CA ASP A 10 15.14 10.71 -1.47
C ASP A 10 14.19 9.50 -1.46
N ILE A 11 13.56 9.23 -0.31
CA ILE A 11 12.53 8.19 -0.17
C ILE A 11 11.31 8.51 -1.04
N GLN A 12 10.89 9.78 -1.08
CA GLN A 12 9.79 10.22 -1.93
C GLN A 12 10.12 10.04 -3.41
N ARG A 13 11.31 10.46 -3.85
CA ARG A 13 11.77 10.28 -5.24
C ARG A 13 11.81 8.80 -5.60
N LEU A 14 12.40 7.97 -4.75
CA LEU A 14 12.46 6.51 -4.94
C LEU A 14 11.06 5.90 -5.08
N ALA A 15 10.15 6.23 -4.16
CA ALA A 15 8.78 5.71 -4.19
C ALA A 15 8.06 6.16 -5.47
N ILE A 16 8.13 7.43 -5.86
CA ILE A 16 7.51 7.94 -7.10
C ILE A 16 8.13 7.26 -8.33
N SER A 17 9.46 7.18 -8.42
CA SER A 17 10.15 6.51 -9.52
C SER A 17 9.73 5.05 -9.62
N SER A 18 9.56 4.34 -8.51
CA SER A 18 9.05 2.96 -8.53
C SER A 18 7.64 2.86 -9.11
N ARG A 19 6.76 3.84 -8.86
CA ARG A 19 5.41 3.86 -9.40
C ARG A 19 5.40 4.11 -10.91
N ILE A 20 6.28 4.99 -11.38
CA ILE A 20 6.49 5.22 -12.83
C ILE A 20 6.99 3.93 -13.49
N VAL A 21 7.96 3.24 -12.89
CA VAL A 21 8.48 1.97 -13.42
C VAL A 21 7.38 0.90 -13.49
N VAL A 22 6.61 0.71 -12.41
CA VAL A 22 5.48 -0.24 -12.38
C VAL A 22 4.41 0.13 -13.43
N PHE A 23 4.11 1.43 -13.59
CA PHE A 23 3.19 1.92 -14.60
C PHE A 23 3.66 1.64 -16.03
N CYS A 24 4.93 1.90 -16.34
CA CYS A 24 5.48 1.58 -17.67
C CYS A 24 5.54 0.07 -17.91
N LEU A 25 5.94 -0.71 -16.91
CA LEU A 25 6.01 -2.16 -16.99
C LEU A 25 4.63 -2.77 -17.26
N GLN A 26 3.55 -2.27 -16.64
CA GLN A 26 2.22 -2.82 -16.89
C GLN A 26 1.69 -2.49 -18.29
N ILE A 27 2.04 -1.32 -18.88
CA ILE A 27 1.72 -1.05 -20.29
C ILE A 27 2.45 -2.05 -21.18
N PHE A 28 3.76 -2.18 -21.01
CA PHE A 28 4.57 -3.08 -21.82
C PHE A 28 4.12 -4.55 -21.69
N ALA A 29 3.82 -4.99 -20.47
CA ALA A 29 3.31 -6.34 -20.22
C ALA A 29 1.93 -6.57 -20.86
N SER A 30 1.07 -5.55 -20.90
CA SER A 30 -0.26 -5.65 -21.53
C SER A 30 -0.19 -5.80 -23.05
N GLU A 31 0.86 -5.26 -23.68
CA GLU A 31 1.12 -5.42 -25.13
C GLU A 31 1.81 -6.76 -25.45
N LEU A 32 2.73 -7.20 -24.60
CA LEU A 32 3.55 -8.37 -24.86
C LEU A 32 2.85 -9.68 -24.50
N VAL A 33 2.00 -9.66 -23.47
CA VAL A 33 1.34 -10.86 -22.94
C VAL A 33 -0.15 -10.79 -23.26
N PRO A 34 -0.71 -11.79 -23.97
CA PRO A 34 -2.14 -11.87 -24.20
C PRO A 34 -2.90 -11.82 -22.87
N PRO A 35 -4.06 -11.13 -22.82
CA PRO A 35 -4.84 -11.04 -21.59
C PRO A 35 -5.19 -12.44 -21.09
N HIS A 36 -4.78 -12.75 -19.88
CA HIS A 36 -5.09 -14.03 -19.26
C HIS A 36 -6.61 -14.14 -19.11
N VAL A 37 -7.20 -15.19 -19.69
CA VAL A 37 -8.61 -15.51 -19.50
C VAL A 37 -8.76 -16.14 -18.12
N ASN A 38 -9.21 -15.37 -17.13
CA ASN A 38 -9.66 -15.92 -15.86
C ASN A 38 -11.16 -16.25 -15.92
N ASP A 39 -11.61 -17.21 -15.10
CA ASP A 39 -13.03 -17.57 -14.92
C ASP A 39 -13.75 -16.60 -13.97
N GLY A 40 -13.06 -15.55 -13.51
CA GLY A 40 -13.58 -14.54 -12.62
C GLY A 40 -14.59 -13.61 -13.28
N PHE A 41 -15.26 -12.81 -12.46
CA PHE A 41 -16.16 -11.75 -12.93
C PHE A 41 -15.44 -10.79 -13.87
N LYS A 42 -16.04 -10.53 -15.03
CA LYS A 42 -15.55 -9.56 -16.01
C LYS A 42 -16.50 -8.40 -16.13
N PHE A 43 -16.01 -7.22 -15.80
CA PHE A 43 -16.73 -5.99 -16.09
C PHE A 43 -16.64 -5.70 -17.58
N VAL A 44 -17.76 -5.83 -18.28
CA VAL A 44 -17.93 -5.34 -19.65
C VAL A 44 -18.53 -3.95 -19.52
N ASP A 45 -17.74 -2.93 -19.81
CA ASP A 45 -18.27 -1.56 -19.92
C ASP A 45 -19.02 -1.46 -21.26
N ASP A 46 -20.25 -0.95 -21.20
CA ASP A 46 -21.12 -0.81 -22.36
C ASP A 46 -20.64 0.43 -23.15
N GLU A 47 -19.64 0.19 -24.03
CA GLU A 47 -18.97 1.12 -24.96
C GLU A 47 -18.19 2.29 -24.32
N ALA A 48 -16.89 2.39 -24.67
CA ALA A 48 -16.08 3.56 -24.34
C ALA A 48 -16.67 4.82 -25.02
N LYS A 49 -17.24 5.71 -24.20
CA LYS A 49 -18.04 6.85 -24.66
C LYS A 49 -17.22 7.95 -25.34
N GLY A 50 -15.87 7.95 -25.22
CA GLY A 50 -15.00 8.92 -25.88
C GLY A 50 -13.54 8.50 -26.11
N ILE A 51 -12.79 9.34 -26.82
CA ILE A 51 -11.35 9.15 -27.12
C ILE A 51 -10.51 9.10 -25.84
N LEU A 52 -10.82 9.95 -24.85
CA LEU A 52 -10.14 9.96 -23.56
C LEU A 52 -10.32 8.65 -22.81
N ASP A 53 -11.51 8.06 -22.84
CA ASP A 53 -11.76 6.75 -22.23
C ASP A 53 -10.94 5.65 -22.90
N ARG A 54 -10.80 5.69 -24.24
CA ARG A 54 -9.94 4.74 -24.97
C ARG A 54 -8.47 4.88 -24.56
N ILE A 55 -7.98 6.11 -24.44
CA ILE A 55 -6.60 6.37 -24.00
C ILE A 55 -6.40 5.88 -22.55
N ILE A 56 -7.33 6.18 -21.64
CA ILE A 56 -7.26 5.75 -20.24
C ILE A 56 -7.31 4.22 -20.15
N ASN A 57 -8.22 3.58 -20.87
CA ASN A 57 -8.32 2.12 -20.89
C ASN A 57 -7.07 1.46 -21.47
N TYR A 58 -6.46 2.05 -22.50
CA TYR A 58 -5.18 1.57 -23.04
C TYR A 58 -4.05 1.69 -22.02
N LEU A 59 -3.92 2.86 -21.38
CA LEU A 59 -2.81 3.14 -20.46
C LEU A 59 -2.97 2.46 -19.09
N PHE A 60 -4.19 2.32 -18.58
CA PHE A 60 -4.48 1.84 -17.23
C PHE A 60 -5.23 0.51 -17.19
N GLY A 61 -5.58 -0.09 -18.34
CA GLY A 61 -6.33 -1.34 -18.41
C GLY A 61 -5.65 -2.49 -17.67
N GLY A 62 -4.32 -2.54 -17.66
CA GLY A 62 -3.58 -3.52 -16.85
C GLY A 62 -3.90 -3.44 -15.35
N MET A 63 -4.22 -2.24 -14.85
CA MET A 63 -4.52 -1.95 -13.44
C MET A 63 -5.98 -2.24 -13.04
N THR A 64 -6.85 -2.51 -14.01
CA THR A 64 -8.26 -2.81 -13.75
C THR A 64 -8.54 -4.30 -13.63
N ASN A 65 -7.52 -5.14 -13.89
CA ASN A 65 -7.63 -6.60 -13.84
C ASN A 65 -7.91 -7.15 -12.42
N TRP A 66 -8.37 -8.40 -12.39
CA TRP A 66 -8.71 -9.16 -11.18
C TRP A 66 -9.83 -8.49 -10.37
N ASP A 67 -9.69 -8.38 -9.05
CA ASP A 67 -10.72 -7.82 -8.19
C ASP A 67 -11.05 -6.34 -8.50
N GLY A 68 -10.16 -5.65 -9.22
CA GLY A 68 -10.39 -4.31 -9.78
C GLY A 68 -11.64 -4.22 -10.65
N GLN A 69 -12.02 -5.30 -11.33
CA GLN A 69 -13.22 -5.35 -12.17
C GLN A 69 -14.50 -5.30 -11.34
N TYR A 70 -14.52 -5.87 -10.13
CA TYR A 70 -15.66 -5.76 -9.22
C TYR A 70 -15.83 -4.32 -8.73
N PHE A 71 -14.73 -3.66 -8.36
CA PHE A 71 -14.80 -2.28 -7.90
C PHE A 71 -15.27 -1.33 -9.01
N LEU A 72 -14.86 -1.55 -10.26
CA LEU A 72 -15.36 -0.79 -11.40
C LEU A 72 -16.82 -1.07 -11.71
N HIS A 73 -17.28 -2.31 -11.53
CA HIS A 73 -18.70 -2.63 -11.67
C HIS A 73 -19.57 -1.89 -10.64
N ILE A 74 -19.09 -1.76 -9.40
CA ILE A 74 -19.77 -0.96 -8.38
C ILE A 74 -19.90 0.51 -8.82
N THR A 75 -18.97 1.02 -9.63
CA THR A 75 -18.97 2.40 -10.15
C THR A 75 -19.57 2.56 -11.56
N LYS A 76 -20.29 1.55 -12.08
CA LYS A 76 -20.82 1.46 -13.45
C LYS A 76 -21.60 2.70 -13.95
N TYR A 77 -22.17 3.51 -13.06
CA TYR A 77 -23.11 4.58 -13.43
C TYR A 77 -22.52 5.99 -13.64
N GLY A 78 -21.22 6.15 -13.90
CA GLY A 78 -20.79 7.44 -14.49
C GLY A 78 -19.31 7.84 -14.48
N PHE A 79 -18.41 7.05 -13.90
CA PHE A 79 -17.04 7.55 -13.67
C PHE A 79 -15.92 6.50 -13.79
N SER A 80 -16.07 5.43 -14.58
CA SER A 80 -15.08 4.34 -14.69
C SER A 80 -13.64 4.89 -14.89
N SER A 81 -13.42 5.70 -15.94
CA SER A 81 -12.12 6.30 -16.24
C SER A 81 -11.62 7.26 -15.16
N THR A 82 -12.50 8.10 -14.63
CA THR A 82 -12.18 9.07 -13.57
C THR A 82 -11.79 8.36 -12.27
N VAL A 83 -12.48 7.27 -11.93
CA VAL A 83 -12.21 6.45 -10.75
C VAL A 83 -10.87 5.73 -10.90
N ILE A 84 -10.55 5.19 -12.08
CA ILE A 84 -9.24 4.58 -12.35
C ILE A 84 -8.13 5.59 -12.10
N LEU A 85 -8.26 6.79 -12.67
CA LEU A 85 -7.25 7.85 -12.54
C LEU A 85 -7.12 8.35 -11.09
N ALA A 86 -8.25 8.64 -10.44
CA ALA A 86 -8.30 9.09 -9.06
C ALA A 86 -7.68 8.05 -8.12
N SER A 87 -7.98 6.77 -8.35
CA SER A 87 -7.45 5.66 -7.56
C SER A 87 -5.94 5.51 -7.73
N PHE A 88 -5.43 5.60 -8.96
CA PHE A 88 -3.99 5.54 -9.22
C PHE A 88 -3.22 6.65 -8.49
N PHE A 89 -3.71 7.90 -8.57
CA PHE A 89 -3.06 9.02 -7.89
C PHE A 89 -3.19 8.96 -6.38
N LEU A 90 -4.37 8.61 -5.87
CA LEU A 90 -4.60 8.46 -4.43
C LEU A 90 -3.73 7.34 -3.85
N ASN A 91 -3.70 6.18 -4.50
CA ASN A 91 -2.86 5.07 -4.07
C ASN A 91 -1.38 5.40 -4.21
N THR A 92 -0.94 6.10 -5.25
CA THR A 92 0.44 6.59 -5.35
C THR A 92 0.80 7.51 -4.18
N PHE A 93 -0.08 8.45 -3.83
CA PHE A 93 0.14 9.35 -2.69
C PHE A 93 0.25 8.59 -1.37
N ILE A 94 -0.69 7.68 -1.08
CA ILE A 94 -0.68 6.88 0.14
C ILE A 94 0.52 5.93 0.17
N PHE A 95 0.94 5.40 -0.98
CA PHE A 95 2.11 4.55 -1.10
C PHE A 95 3.39 5.29 -0.73
N VAL A 96 3.58 6.52 -1.21
CA VAL A 96 4.71 7.37 -0.83
C VAL A 96 4.70 7.61 0.69
N LYS A 97 3.53 7.90 1.28
CA LYS A 97 3.40 8.04 2.74
C LYS A 97 3.73 6.74 3.48
N SER A 98 3.36 5.60 2.92
CA SER A 98 3.67 4.28 3.49
C SER A 98 5.17 4.00 3.45
N ALA A 99 5.86 4.30 2.35
CA ALA A 99 7.31 4.15 2.23
C ALA A 99 8.07 5.05 3.23
N GLN A 100 7.63 6.30 3.38
CA GLN A 100 8.17 7.23 4.40
C GLN A 100 7.93 6.71 5.83
N LEU A 101 6.76 6.14 6.08
CA LEU A 101 6.41 5.60 7.38
C LEU A 101 7.20 4.34 7.70
N LEU A 102 7.40 3.47 6.71
CA LEU A 102 8.25 2.28 6.82
C LEU A 102 9.69 2.67 7.12
N TYR A 103 10.25 3.64 6.39
CA TYR A 103 11.59 4.18 6.67
C TYR A 103 11.72 4.69 8.12
N ARG A 104 10.68 5.38 8.63
CA ARG A 104 10.64 5.86 10.01
C ARG A 104 10.51 4.72 11.04
N LEU A 105 9.85 3.62 10.66
CA LEU A 105 9.65 2.46 11.52
C LEU A 105 10.91 1.57 11.59
N SER A 106 11.68 1.46 10.50
CA SER A 106 12.83 0.55 10.40
C SER A 106 13.86 0.65 11.54
N PRO A 107 14.25 1.84 12.06
CA PRO A 107 15.18 1.93 13.18
C PRO A 107 14.67 1.27 14.48
N TYR A 108 13.35 1.19 14.67
CA TYR A 108 12.75 0.51 15.82
C TYR A 108 12.83 -1.02 15.70
N LEU A 109 13.00 -1.53 14.48
CA LEU A 109 13.08 -2.96 14.16
C LEU A 109 14.53 -3.45 14.15
N ASP A 110 15.45 -2.68 13.56
CA ASP A 110 16.75 -3.19 13.11
C ASP A 110 17.95 -2.85 14.03
N ARG A 111 17.73 -2.72 15.35
CA ARG A 111 18.80 -2.39 16.34
C ARG A 111 19.70 -1.18 15.97
N GLY A 112 19.28 -0.32 15.05
CA GLY A 112 20.00 0.91 14.66
C GLY A 112 20.90 0.81 13.41
N LEU A 113 20.78 -0.22 12.56
CA LEU A 113 21.53 -0.30 11.30
C LEU A 113 20.85 0.51 10.18
N ASN A 114 21.37 1.72 9.89
CA ASN A 114 20.80 2.63 8.88
C ASN A 114 20.74 2.07 7.45
N SER A 115 21.65 1.15 7.10
CA SER A 115 21.68 0.51 5.78
C SER A 115 20.45 -0.39 5.54
N LEU A 116 19.95 -1.05 6.60
CA LEU A 116 18.78 -1.93 6.51
C LEU A 116 17.48 -1.13 6.30
N SER A 117 17.37 0.06 6.88
CA SER A 117 16.20 0.94 6.69
C SER A 117 15.98 1.30 5.21
N THR A 118 17.07 1.63 4.51
CA THR A 118 17.00 1.99 3.08
C THR A 118 16.71 0.77 2.22
N LEU A 119 17.36 -0.36 2.49
CA LEU A 119 17.13 -1.60 1.78
C LEU A 119 15.66 -2.06 1.91
N THR A 120 15.10 -2.00 3.13
CA THR A 120 13.69 -2.33 3.38
C THR A 120 12.74 -1.51 2.54
N VAL A 121 13.00 -0.21 2.36
CA VAL A 121 12.17 0.65 1.51
C VAL A 121 12.36 0.33 0.03
N ILE A 122 13.59 0.07 -0.43
CA ILE A 122 13.85 -0.35 -1.81
C ILE A 122 13.10 -1.64 -2.12
N LEU A 123 13.21 -2.64 -1.25
CA LEU A 123 12.50 -3.91 -1.39
C LEU A 123 10.98 -3.71 -1.38
N PHE A 124 10.46 -2.83 -0.51
CA PHE A 124 9.05 -2.48 -0.50
C PHE A 124 8.59 -1.81 -1.81
N CYS A 125 9.38 -0.88 -2.35
CA CYS A 125 9.11 -0.14 -3.57
C CYS A 125 9.13 -1.01 -4.84
N PHE A 126 10.03 -1.99 -4.92
CA PHE A 126 10.22 -2.84 -6.10
C PHE A 126 9.74 -4.28 -5.92
N ASN A 127 8.89 -4.55 -4.93
CA ASN A 127 8.33 -5.89 -4.77
C ASN A 127 7.41 -6.26 -5.95
N PRO A 128 7.32 -7.55 -6.34
CA PRO A 128 6.52 -7.98 -7.50
C PRO A 128 5.02 -7.74 -7.33
N ALA A 129 4.51 -7.82 -6.10
CA ALA A 129 3.12 -7.52 -5.76
C ALA A 129 2.83 -5.99 -5.69
N SER A 130 3.81 -5.12 -5.98
CA SER A 130 3.65 -3.69 -5.79
C SER A 130 2.68 -3.05 -6.77
N ILE A 131 2.25 -3.76 -7.82
CA ILE A 131 1.17 -3.32 -8.71
C ILE A 131 -0.16 -3.11 -7.96
N PHE A 132 -0.45 -3.93 -6.94
CA PHE A 132 -1.63 -3.76 -6.09
C PHE A 132 -1.59 -2.44 -5.30
N PHE A 133 -0.41 -1.84 -5.15
CA PHE A 133 -0.27 -0.54 -4.49
C PHE A 133 -0.54 0.66 -5.40
N SER A 134 -0.78 0.43 -6.69
CA SER A 134 -1.05 1.47 -7.69
C SER A 134 -2.38 1.27 -8.40
N ALA A 135 -2.80 0.02 -8.54
CA ALA A 135 -4.10 -0.34 -9.11
C ALA A 135 -5.26 0.05 -8.18
N PHE A 136 -6.50 -0.11 -8.67
CA PHE A 136 -7.71 0.25 -7.92
C PHE A 136 -8.03 -0.79 -6.83
N TYR A 137 -7.31 -0.66 -5.72
CA TYR A 137 -7.22 -1.63 -4.63
C TYR A 137 -7.07 -0.93 -3.28
N THR A 138 -7.53 -1.56 -2.20
CA THR A 138 -7.46 -1.01 -0.83
C THR A 138 -6.16 -1.38 -0.11
N GLU A 139 -5.34 -2.21 -0.72
CA GLU A 139 -4.08 -2.76 -0.21
C GLU A 139 -3.11 -1.66 0.22
N THR A 140 -3.01 -0.56 -0.54
CA THR A 140 -2.14 0.57 -0.18
C THR A 140 -2.57 1.24 1.12
N LEU A 141 -3.87 1.52 1.25
CA LEU A 141 -4.43 2.11 2.47
C LEU A 141 -4.29 1.14 3.66
N PHE A 142 -4.51 -0.15 3.42
CA PHE A 142 -4.36 -1.18 4.43
C PHE A 142 -2.94 -1.26 4.98
N VAL A 143 -1.92 -1.24 4.11
CA VAL A 143 -0.51 -1.22 4.52
C VAL A 143 -0.19 0.06 5.29
N TYR A 144 -0.64 1.22 4.81
CA TYR A 144 -0.45 2.49 5.51
C TYR A 144 -0.98 2.44 6.96
N LEU A 145 -2.21 1.96 7.14
CA LEU A 145 -2.85 1.85 8.45
C LEU A 145 -2.12 0.84 9.35
N THR A 146 -1.72 -0.30 8.80
CA THR A 146 -0.96 -1.32 9.53
C THR A 146 0.39 -0.78 10.03
N LEU A 147 1.11 -0.04 9.19
CA LEU A 147 2.35 0.63 9.58
C LEU A 147 2.11 1.70 10.67
N GLN A 148 0.97 2.41 10.63
CA GLN A 148 0.60 3.35 11.68
C GLN A 148 0.30 2.67 13.01
N VAL A 149 -0.33 1.49 13.00
CA VAL A 149 -0.52 0.67 14.21
C VAL A 149 0.85 0.36 14.83
N LEU A 150 1.77 -0.20 14.03
CA LEU A 150 3.10 -0.58 14.50
C LEU A 150 3.87 0.62 15.04
N LEU A 151 3.93 1.73 14.31
CA LEU A 151 4.62 2.93 14.77
C LEU A 151 4.01 3.47 16.08
N SER A 152 2.69 3.47 16.21
CA SER A 152 2.01 3.91 17.43
C SER A 152 2.33 3.02 18.63
N LEU A 153 2.43 1.69 18.42
CA LEU A 153 2.84 0.73 19.45
C LEU A 153 4.28 0.96 19.90
N TYR A 154 5.22 1.17 18.97
CA TYR A 154 6.61 1.51 19.30
C TYR A 154 6.74 2.85 20.02
N GLN A 155 5.91 3.83 19.69
CA GLN A 155 5.81 5.12 20.40
C GLN A 155 5.04 5.03 21.73
N LYS A 156 4.59 3.84 22.15
CA LYS A 156 3.78 3.61 23.36
C LYS A 156 2.42 4.33 23.37
N LYS A 157 1.91 4.75 22.21
CA LYS A 157 0.60 5.42 22.04
C LYS A 157 -0.50 4.39 21.78
N LYS A 158 -0.92 3.68 22.82
CA LYS A 158 -1.86 2.54 22.71
C LYS A 158 -3.22 2.91 22.12
N VAL A 159 -3.80 4.05 22.52
CA VAL A 159 -5.11 4.50 21.99
C VAL A 159 -5.04 4.75 20.49
N GLN A 160 -3.97 5.40 20.03
CA GLN A 160 -3.74 5.65 18.61
C GLN A 160 -3.54 4.34 17.83
N ALA A 161 -2.82 3.37 18.41
CA ALA A 161 -2.66 2.04 17.79
C ALA A 161 -4.00 1.31 17.63
N VAL A 162 -4.85 1.31 18.66
CA VAL A 162 -6.18 0.70 18.62
C VAL A 162 -7.07 1.41 17.58
N PHE A 163 -7.04 2.73 17.52
CA PHE A 163 -7.79 3.51 16.53
C PHE A 163 -7.42 3.12 15.09
N TYR A 164 -6.12 3.05 14.77
CA TYR A 164 -5.69 2.63 13.43
C TYR A 164 -5.95 1.14 13.17
N ALA A 165 -5.91 0.27 14.18
CA ALA A 165 -6.26 -1.14 14.04
C ALA A 165 -7.74 -1.30 13.67
N SER A 166 -8.63 -0.54 14.32
CA SER A 166 -10.06 -0.47 13.97
C SER A 166 -10.24 -0.01 12.53
N LEU A 167 -9.59 1.10 12.13
CA LEU A 167 -9.71 1.63 10.78
C LEU A 167 -9.17 0.64 9.73
N SER A 168 -8.09 -0.09 10.05
CA SER A 168 -7.56 -1.13 9.17
C SER A 168 -8.53 -2.32 9.00
N SER A 169 -9.29 -2.65 10.05
CA SER A 169 -10.31 -3.72 10.05
C SER A 169 -11.54 -3.33 9.24
N VAL A 170 -11.92 -2.04 9.28
CA VAL A 170 -12.97 -1.49 8.41
C VAL A 170 -12.51 -1.46 6.96
N CYS A 171 -11.25 -1.10 6.72
CA CYS A 171 -10.67 -1.08 5.37
C CYS A 171 -10.64 -2.47 4.75
N ARG A 172 -10.22 -3.49 5.51
CA ARG A 172 -10.21 -4.90 5.11
C ARG A 172 -10.45 -5.79 6.32
N SER A 173 -11.21 -6.87 6.17
CA SER A 173 -11.47 -7.85 7.23
C SER A 173 -10.18 -8.40 7.87
N ASN A 174 -9.14 -8.63 7.06
CA ASN A 174 -7.81 -9.06 7.53
C ASN A 174 -7.16 -8.09 8.53
N GLY A 175 -7.62 -6.84 8.63
CA GLY A 175 -7.16 -5.86 9.61
C GLY A 175 -7.46 -6.23 11.06
N VAL A 176 -8.39 -7.16 11.31
CA VAL A 176 -8.65 -7.66 12.66
C VAL A 176 -7.39 -8.24 13.31
N LEU A 177 -6.47 -8.77 12.49
CA LEU A 177 -5.18 -9.30 12.94
C LEU A 177 -4.29 -8.22 13.59
N ASN A 178 -4.49 -6.94 13.26
CA ASN A 178 -3.71 -5.85 13.84
C ASN A 178 -3.98 -5.66 15.35
N PHE A 179 -5.15 -6.08 15.85
CA PHE A 179 -5.39 -6.13 17.30
C PHE A 179 -4.48 -7.14 18.00
N GLY A 180 -4.03 -8.19 17.30
CA GLY A 180 -3.03 -9.13 17.78
C GLY A 180 -1.72 -8.42 18.16
N PHE A 181 -1.26 -7.45 17.36
CA PHE A 181 -0.08 -6.64 17.71
C PHE A 181 -0.30 -5.80 18.96
N CYS A 182 -1.47 -5.17 19.11
CA CYS A 182 -1.84 -4.39 20.29
C CYS A 182 -1.84 -5.25 21.57
N LEU A 183 -2.38 -6.46 21.48
CA LEU A 183 -2.40 -7.43 22.57
C LEU A 183 -0.98 -7.89 22.91
N ALA A 184 -0.19 -8.29 21.91
CA ALA A 184 1.19 -8.76 22.09
C ALA A 184 2.07 -7.69 22.78
N PHE A 185 1.98 -6.43 22.35
CA PHE A 185 2.73 -5.33 23.00
C PHE A 185 2.25 -5.06 24.43
N SER A 186 0.97 -5.23 24.71
CA SER A 186 0.41 -5.07 26.06
C SER A 186 0.86 -6.18 27.01
N LEU A 187 0.82 -7.44 26.56
CA LEU A 187 1.31 -8.61 27.31
C LEU A 187 2.81 -8.50 27.60
N ARG A 188 3.62 -8.17 26.59
CA ARG A 188 5.06 -7.93 26.76
C ARG A 188 5.35 -6.81 27.77
N GLY A 189 4.50 -5.78 27.79
CA GLY A 189 4.59 -4.70 28.76
C GLY A 189 4.24 -5.13 30.19
N ALA A 190 3.27 -6.03 30.36
CA ALA A 190 2.88 -6.59 31.66
C ALA A 190 3.95 -7.53 32.22
N LEU A 191 4.45 -8.47 31.41
CA LEU A 191 5.51 -9.41 31.81
C LEU A 191 6.77 -8.69 32.30
N ARG A 192 7.19 -7.65 31.57
CA ARG A 192 8.36 -6.83 31.96
C ARG A 192 8.20 -6.04 33.26
N ARG A 193 6.96 -5.85 33.75
CA ARG A 193 6.72 -5.24 35.07
C ARG A 193 6.88 -6.27 36.17
N VAL A 194 6.28 -7.45 35.97
CA VAL A 194 6.39 -8.59 36.90
C VAL A 194 7.86 -8.97 37.13
N ASP A 195 8.68 -9.02 36.07
CA ASP A 195 10.13 -9.33 36.19
C ASP A 195 10.94 -8.24 36.93
N LYS A 196 10.43 -7.02 37.06
CA LYS A 196 11.11 -5.92 37.77
C LYS A 196 10.73 -5.83 39.24
N ASP A 197 9.60 -6.43 39.62
CA ASP A 197 9.04 -6.38 40.97
C ASP A 197 9.45 -7.63 41.81
N ASN A 198 10.17 -8.59 41.21
CA ASN A 198 10.84 -9.73 41.85
C ASN A 198 12.35 -9.51 41.91
#